data_AF-U5U181-F1
#
_entry.id   AF-U5U181-F1
#
_cell.length_a   1.000
_cell.length_b   1.000
_cell.length_c   1.000
_cell.angle_alpha   90.00
_cell.angle_beta   90.00
_cell.angle_gamma   90.00
#
_symmetry.space_group_name_H-M   'P 1'
#
loop_
_entity.id
_entity.type
_entity.pdbx_description
1 polymer ?
#
loop_
_entity_poly.entity_id
_entity_poly.type
_entity_poly.pdbx_seq_one_letter_code
_entity_poly.pdbx_strand_id
1 'polypeptide(L)'
;GALDFGLLVDGTIIIVENCLRCLSHAHASGRPLATRERFNIVFTATHEVIRPALFGVFIITAVYLPIFSLSGVEGKMFHPMA
;
A
#
# COMPACT_ATOMS: atom_id res chain seq x y z
N GLY A 1 12.44 -10.99 7.21
CA GLY A 1 11.56 -11.74 6.29
C GLY A 1 10.09 -11.37 6.45
N ALA A 2 9.39 -11.93 7.43
CA ALA A 2 7.92 -11.82 7.54
C ALA A 2 7.35 -10.40 7.73
N LEU A 3 8.09 -9.51 8.42
CA LEU A 3 7.68 -8.12 8.65
C LEU A 3 7.57 -7.32 7.34
N ASP A 4 8.51 -7.53 6.42
CA ASP A 4 8.59 -6.80 5.15
C ASP A 4 7.49 -7.26 4.17
N PHE A 5 7.20 -8.56 4.12
CA PHE A 5 6.09 -9.09 3.31
C PHE A 5 4.73 -8.60 3.80
N GLY A 6 4.48 -8.60 5.12
CA GLY A 6 3.22 -8.11 5.68
C GLY A 6 2.98 -6.64 5.34
N LEU A 7 4.02 -5.83 5.46
CA LEU A 7 4.00 -4.40 5.16
C LEU A 7 3.81 -4.10 3.66
N LEU A 8 4.50 -4.87 2.80
CA LEU A 8 4.44 -4.71 1.35
C LEU A 8 3.07 -5.13 0.79
N VAL A 9 2.46 -6.17 1.37
CA VAL A 9 1.14 -6.68 0.97
C VAL A 9 0.00 -5.80 1.50
N ASP A 10 0.15 -5.19 2.67
CA ASP A 10 -0.88 -4.33 3.28
C ASP A 10 -1.32 -3.18 2.35
N GLY A 11 -0.37 -2.43 1.81
CA GLY A 11 -0.67 -1.33 0.87
C GLY A 11 -1.40 -1.78 -0.39
N THR A 12 -1.07 -2.99 -0.89
CA THR A 12 -1.73 -3.56 -2.07
C THR A 12 -3.17 -4.00 -1.75
N ILE A 13 -3.37 -4.67 -0.61
CA ILE A 13 -4.69 -5.12 -0.16
C ILE A 13 -5.64 -3.94 0.01
N ILE A 14 -5.19 -2.85 0.65
CA ILE A 14 -5.99 -1.64 0.86
C ILE A 14 -6.50 -1.06 -0.47
N ILE A 15 -5.62 -0.98 -1.49
CA ILE A 15 -5.99 -0.44 -2.81
C ILE A 15 -6.98 -1.35 -3.53
N VAL A 16 -6.71 -2.67 -3.51
CA VAL A 16 -7.57 -3.66 -4.17
C VAL A 16 -8.96 -3.70 -3.52
N GLU A 17 -9.03 -3.67 -2.19
CA GLU A 17 -10.29 -3.70 -1.45
C GLU A 17 -11.13 -2.45 -1.73
N ASN A 18 -10.51 -1.26 -1.79
CA ASN A 18 -11.24 -0.04 -2.14
C ASN A 18 -11.76 -0.06 -3.59
N CYS A 19 -10.93 -0.52 -4.54
CA CYS A 19 -11.35 -0.70 -5.93
C CYS A 19 -12.55 -1.65 -6.03
N LEU A 20 -12.47 -2.82 -5.38
CA LEU A 20 -13.55 -3.81 -5.36
C LEU A 20 -14.81 -3.25 -4.71
N ARG A 21 -14.69 -2.49 -3.61
CA ARG A 21 -15.81 -1.80 -2.97
C ARG A 21 -16.49 -0.85 -3.95
N CYS A 22 -15.75 0.03 -4.61
CA CYS A 22 -16.32 1.00 -5.56
C CYS A 22 -16.95 0.33 -6.78
N LEU A 23 -16.30 -0.70 -7.35
CA LEU A 23 -16.84 -1.47 -8.47
C LEU A 23 -18.12 -2.21 -8.08
N SER A 24 -18.18 -2.81 -6.89
CA SER A 24 -19.36 -3.48 -6.36
C SER A 24 -20.54 -2.52 -6.21
N HIS A 25 -20.31 -1.33 -5.65
CA HIS A 25 -21.33 -0.27 -5.56
C HIS A 25 -21.83 0.18 -6.93
N ALA A 26 -20.92 0.35 -7.91
CA ALA A 26 -21.30 0.73 -9.26
C ALA A 26 -22.10 -0.38 -9.98
N HIS A 27 -21.76 -1.66 -9.75
CA HIS A 27 -22.50 -2.80 -10.28
C HIS A 27 -23.88 -2.98 -9.62
N ALA A 28 -24.05 -2.58 -8.36
CA ALA A 28 -25.33 -2.66 -7.65
C ALA A 28 -26.45 -1.82 -8.30
N SER A 29 -26.09 -0.85 -9.16
CA SER A 29 -27.04 -0.05 -9.95
C SER A 29 -27.73 -0.81 -11.09
N GLY A 30 -27.39 -2.09 -11.32
CA GLY A 30 -28.09 -2.98 -12.27
C GLY A 30 -27.75 -2.77 -13.75
N ARG A 31 -26.92 -1.77 -14.09
CA ARG A 31 -26.45 -1.52 -15.46
C ARG A 31 -25.09 -2.19 -15.71
N PRO A 32 -24.88 -2.82 -16.88
CA PRO A 32 -23.55 -3.29 -17.25
C PRO A 32 -22.60 -2.11 -17.41
N LEU A 33 -21.53 -2.08 -16.60
CA LEU A 33 -20.49 -1.07 -16.69
C LEU A 33 -19.65 -1.28 -17.96
N ALA A 34 -19.52 -0.23 -18.77
CA ALA A 34 -18.60 -0.21 -19.89
C ALA A 34 -17.14 -0.27 -19.38
N THR A 35 -16.23 -0.84 -20.16
CA THR A 35 -14.80 -0.95 -19.80
C THR A 35 -14.21 0.41 -19.39
N ARG A 36 -14.58 1.49 -20.09
CA ARG A 36 -14.12 2.86 -19.78
C ARG A 36 -14.63 3.37 -18.43
N GLU A 37 -15.88 3.05 -18.05
CA GLU A 37 -16.44 3.40 -16.75
C GLU A 37 -15.72 2.64 -15.63
N ARG A 38 -15.43 1.35 -15.83
CA ARG A 38 -14.66 0.53 -14.87
C ARG A 38 -13.27 1.11 -14.61
N PHE A 39 -12.53 1.48 -15.67
CA PHE A 39 -11.22 2.12 -15.52
C PHE A 39 -11.31 3.45 -14.76
N ASN A 40 -12.32 4.27 -15.06
CA ASN A 40 -12.51 5.53 -14.35
C ASN A 40 -12.83 5.33 -12.86
N ILE A 41 -13.65 4.33 -12.53
CA ILE A 41 -13.97 3.95 -11.15
C ILE A 41 -12.70 3.50 -10.43
N VAL A 42 -11.91 2.60 -11.03
CA VAL A 42 -10.64 2.13 -10.44
C VAL A 42 -9.66 3.28 -10.22
N PHE A 43 -9.52 4.18 -11.19
CA PHE A 43 -8.64 5.34 -11.07
C PHE A 43 -9.04 6.24 -9.90
N THR A 44 -10.34 6.56 -9.81
CA THR A 44 -10.89 7.40 -8.75
C THR A 44 -10.75 6.74 -7.38
N ALA A 45 -11.08 5.45 -7.28
CA ALA A 45 -10.96 4.66 -6.06
C ALA A 45 -9.50 4.57 -5.60
N THR A 46 -8.56 4.37 -6.51
CA THR A 46 -7.12 4.33 -6.19
C THR A 46 -6.64 5.68 -5.64
N HIS A 47 -7.09 6.78 -6.24
CA HIS A 47 -6.70 8.13 -5.82
C HIS A 47 -7.23 8.51 -4.42
N GLU A 48 -8.36 7.93 -3.99
CA GLU A 48 -8.93 8.18 -2.66
C GLU A 48 -8.06 7.57 -1.54
N VAL A 49 -7.48 6.39 -1.79
CA VAL A 49 -6.67 5.66 -0.80
C VAL A 49 -5.16 5.89 -0.91
N ILE A 50 -4.69 6.58 -1.95
CA ILE A 50 -3.25 6.81 -2.15
C ILE A 50 -2.64 7.68 -1.04
N ARG A 51 -3.37 8.68 -0.54
CA ARG A 51 -2.90 9.56 0.54
C ARG A 51 -2.63 8.82 1.84
N PRO A 52 -3.58 8.05 2.42
CA PRO A 52 -3.33 7.31 3.64
C PRO A 52 -2.25 6.22 3.45
N ALA A 53 -2.21 5.54 2.31
CA ALA A 53 -1.18 4.53 2.02
C ALA A 53 0.23 5.14 2.01
N LEU A 54 0.41 6.30 1.36
CA LEU A 54 1.70 7.01 1.33
C LEU A 54 2.12 7.50 2.72
N PHE A 55 1.18 7.92 3.56
CA PHE A 55 1.49 8.35 4.92
C PHE A 55 2.04 7.19 5.77
N GLY A 56 1.47 5.98 5.63
CA GLY A 56 1.99 4.77 6.26
C GLY A 56 3.44 4.49 5.83
N VAL A 57 3.68 4.42 4.51
CA VAL A 57 5.02 4.22 3.93
C VAL A 57 6.01 5.30 4.42
N PHE A 58 5.55 6.54 4.54
CA PHE A 58 6.37 7.65 5.04
C PHE A 58 6.79 7.45 6.50
N ILE A 59 5.87 7.06 7.40
CA ILE A 59 6.18 6.76 8.80
C ILE A 59 7.22 5.64 8.89
N ILE A 60 7.01 4.56 8.14
CA ILE A 60 7.93 3.41 8.13
C ILE A 60 9.30 3.87 7.63
N THR A 61 9.35 4.60 6.53
CA THR A 61 10.60 5.18 6.01
C THR A 61 11.28 6.06 7.04
N ALA A 62 10.55 6.92 7.76
CA ALA A 62 11.10 7.80 8.79
C ALA A 62 11.69 7.02 9.99
N VAL A 63 11.13 5.87 10.34
CA VAL A 63 11.66 4.97 11.39
C VAL A 63 12.90 4.21 10.89
N TYR A 64 12.94 3.82 9.62
CA TYR A 64 14.07 3.07 9.04
C TYR A 64 15.24 3.97 8.62
N LEU A 65 15.00 5.23 8.25
CA LEU A 65 16.02 6.21 7.89
C LEU A 65 17.15 6.36 8.94
N PRO A 66 16.89 6.49 10.26
CA PRO A 66 17.95 6.58 11.26
C PRO A 66 18.76 5.28 11.42
N ILE A 67 18.19 4.11 11.09
CA ILE A 67 18.90 2.83 11.12
C ILE A 67 20.06 2.85 10.10
N PHE A 68 19.86 3.46 8.93
CA PHE A 68 20.92 3.64 7.93
C PHE A 68 21.98 4.69 8.34
N SER A 69 21.58 5.70 9.12
CA SER A 69 22.51 6.71 9.64
C SER A 69 23.42 6.20 10.76
N LEU A 70 23.07 5.08 11.40
CA LEU A 70 23.90 4.38 12.39
C LEU A 70 25.00 3.56 11.69
N SER A 71 25.87 4.22 10.93
CA SER A 71 27.10 3.64 10.37
C SER A 71 28.26 3.63 11.39
N GLY A 72 28.01 3.14 12.62
CA GLY A 72 29.01 3.10 13.70
C GLY A 72 28.90 1.85 14.57
N VAL A 73 29.85 0.92 14.39
CA VAL A 73 30.16 -0.29 15.21
C VAL A 73 29.06 -1.36 15.38
N GLU A 74 27.77 -1.06 15.22
CA GLU A 74 26.67 -2.03 15.41
C GLU A 74 26.27 -2.82 14.14
N GLY A 75 26.85 -2.51 12.97
CA GLY A 75 26.62 -3.26 11.72
C GLY A 75 27.14 -4.72 11.72
N LYS A 76 27.95 -5.11 12.72
CA LYS A 76 28.45 -6.48 12.90
C LYS A 76 27.57 -7.36 13.80
N MET A 77 26.66 -6.77 14.58
CA MET A 77 25.75 -7.52 15.46
C MET A 77 24.41 -7.90 14.80
N PHE A 78 24.05 -7.22 13.71
CA PHE A 78 22.84 -7.50 12.91
C PHE A 78 23.08 -8.36 11.67
N HIS A 79 24.34 -8.78 11.42
CA HIS A 79 24.66 -9.73 10.35
C HIS A 79 23.95 -11.10 10.46
N PRO A 80 23.58 -11.66 11.64
CA PRO A 80 22.86 -12.93 11.70
C PRO A 80 21.32 -12.77 11.72
N MET A 81 20.78 -11.56 11.53
CA MET A 81 19.32 -11.33 11.38
C MET A 81 18.92 -10.90 9.97
N ALA A 82 19.82 -11.04 8.99
CA ALA A 82 19.51 -11.02 7.56
C ALA A 82 19.34 -12.44 7.04
#